data_AF-A0A1G1YKY4-F1
#
_entry.id   AF-A0A1G1YKY4-F1
#
_cell.length_a   1.000
_cell.length_b   1.000
_cell.length_c   1.000
_cell.angle_alpha   90.00
_cell.angle_beta   90.00
_cell.angle_gamma   90.00
#
_symmetry.space_group_name_H-M   'P 1'
#
loop_
_entity.id
_entity.type
_entity.pdbx_description
1 polymer ?
#
loop_
_entity_poly.entity_id
_entity_poly.type
_entity_poly.pdbx_seq_one_letter_code
_entity_poly.pdbx_strand_id
1 'polypeptide(L)'
;MANKKQIAIFEGQKIRRLWDEKKELWYFSVIDIISVLTEQPDFKKAQSYWTTLKNRLKHEGNESVTKCDKLKLQSADGKFYKTDVADVETILRLIQSVPSPKAEPIKLWLAKVGYERIQEVSDPEKALNRSRNYWQRMGRSAKWIQQRMMGQEIRNKLTDYWQDNEVKEKDEYAILTNIIHQE
;
A
#
# COMPACT_ATOMS: atom_id res chain seq x y z
N MET A 1 -8.87 2.01 20.60
CA MET A 1 -7.96 2.82 19.76
C MET A 1 -6.56 2.21 19.81
N ALA A 2 -6.24 1.32 18.87
CA ALA A 2 -5.04 0.49 18.93
C ALA A 2 -3.78 1.27 18.49
N ASN A 3 -2.90 1.54 19.45
CA ASN A 3 -1.46 1.79 19.36
C ASN A 3 -0.90 2.32 18.00
N LYS A 4 -1.22 3.57 17.65
CA LYS A 4 -0.64 4.30 16.49
C LYS A 4 0.88 4.54 16.56
N LYS A 5 1.58 4.00 17.56
CA LYS A 5 3.03 4.16 17.80
C LYS A 5 3.87 2.94 17.42
N GLN A 6 3.36 2.00 16.62
CA GLN A 6 4.23 0.96 16.08
C GLN A 6 5.37 1.62 15.27
N ILE A 7 6.60 1.19 15.50
CA ILE A 7 7.77 1.70 14.78
C ILE A 7 7.74 1.08 13.39
N ALA A 8 7.83 1.88 12.34
CA ALA A 8 8.12 1.34 11.02
C ALA A 8 9.63 1.04 10.94
N ILE A 9 9.96 -0.23 10.75
CA ILE A 9 11.32 -0.70 10.55
C ILE A 9 11.43 -1.16 9.11
N PHE A 10 12.41 -0.61 8.38
CA PHE A 10 12.73 -1.01 7.02
C PHE A 10 14.23 -1.28 6.94
N GLU A 11 14.64 -2.48 6.48
CA GLU A 11 16.05 -2.93 6.48
C GLU A 11 16.74 -2.76 7.85
N GLY A 12 16.01 -2.99 8.96
CA GLY A 12 16.53 -2.80 10.32
C GLY A 12 16.68 -1.34 10.76
N GLN A 13 16.39 -0.36 9.90
CA GLN A 13 16.43 1.07 10.22
C GLN A 13 15.05 1.62 10.55
N LYS A 14 15.00 2.55 11.50
CA LYS A 14 13.75 3.22 11.89
C LYS A 14 13.37 4.27 10.85
N ILE A 15 12.19 4.12 10.26
CA ILE A 15 11.61 5.12 9.36
C ILE A 15 10.58 5.92 10.13
N ARG A 16 10.74 7.25 10.17
CA ARG A 16 9.73 8.11 10.78
C ARG A 16 8.48 8.12 9.92
N ARG A 17 7.32 7.99 10.59
CA ARG A 17 6.01 7.98 9.95
C ARG A 17 4.99 8.77 10.74
N LEU A 18 3.96 9.22 10.05
CA LEU A 18 2.82 9.93 10.61
C LEU A 18 1.54 9.35 10.03
N TRP A 19 0.54 9.14 10.87
CA TRP A 19 -0.80 8.81 10.41
C TRP A 19 -1.60 10.10 10.20
N ASP A 20 -2.15 10.29 9.00
CA ASP A 20 -3.11 11.34 8.72
C ASP A 20 -4.54 10.81 8.90
N GLU A 21 -5.25 11.31 9.92
CA GLU A 21 -6.63 10.89 10.22
C GLU A 21 -7.64 11.35 9.17
N LYS A 22 -7.39 12.45 8.46
CA LYS A 22 -8.33 12.98 7.48
C LYS A 22 -8.29 12.19 6.18
N LYS A 23 -7.10 11.76 5.78
CA LYS A 23 -6.88 11.00 4.54
C LYS A 23 -6.90 9.48 4.77
N GLU A 24 -6.85 9.04 6.03
CA GLU A 24 -6.67 7.63 6.41
C GLU A 24 -5.41 7.00 5.78
N LEU A 25 -4.33 7.77 5.71
CA LEU A 25 -3.06 7.36 5.08
C LEU A 25 -1.88 7.43 6.05
N TRP A 26 -0.93 6.53 5.84
CA TRP A 26 0.40 6.63 6.44
C TRP A 26 1.33 7.43 5.54
N TYR A 27 1.95 8.44 6.12
CA TYR A 27 3.04 9.22 5.55
C TYR A 27 4.38 8.78 6.13
N PHE A 28 5.41 8.71 5.29
CA PHE A 28 6.76 8.30 5.66
C PHE A 28 7.76 9.38 5.30
N SER A 29 8.82 9.53 6.11
CA SER A 29 9.91 10.46 5.79
C SER A 29 10.65 10.01 4.53
N VAL A 30 10.65 10.88 3.51
CA VAL A 30 11.37 10.62 2.25
C VAL A 30 12.88 10.56 2.49
N ILE A 31 13.39 11.41 3.38
CA ILE A 31 14.83 11.46 3.70
C ILE A 31 15.28 10.18 4.40
N ASP A 32 14.49 9.64 5.33
CA ASP A 32 14.85 8.39 6.03
C ASP A 32 14.90 7.22 5.05
N ILE A 33 13.94 7.13 4.12
CA ILE A 33 13.92 6.10 3.08
C ILE A 33 15.14 6.24 2.16
N ILE A 34 15.45 7.46 1.72
CA ILE A 34 16.64 7.72 0.90
C ILE A 34 17.92 7.35 1.66
N SER A 35 18.00 7.66 2.95
CA SER A 35 19.14 7.29 3.81
C SER A 35 19.35 5.77 3.82
N VAL A 36 18.28 4.99 3.99
CA VAL A 36 18.35 3.52 3.91
C VAL A 36 18.79 3.05 2.52
N LEU A 37 18.15 3.55 1.47
CA LEU A 37 18.42 3.10 0.10
C LEU A 37 19.83 3.48 -0.36
N THR A 38 20.37 4.61 0.08
CA THR A 38 21.70 5.07 -0.33
C THR A 38 22.81 4.67 0.64
N GLU A 39 22.47 3.92 1.69
CA GLU A 39 23.38 3.51 2.77
C GLU A 39 24.12 4.73 3.39
N GLN A 40 23.41 5.86 3.49
CA GLN A 40 23.93 7.12 4.04
C GLN A 40 23.39 7.33 5.45
N PRO A 41 24.09 6.93 6.52
CA PRO A 41 23.62 7.12 7.89
C PRO A 41 23.61 8.60 8.31
N ASP A 42 24.39 9.45 7.62
CA ASP A 42 24.38 10.89 7.85
C ASP A 42 23.15 11.54 7.21
N PHE A 43 22.27 12.06 8.06
CA PHE A 43 21.05 12.75 7.66
C PHE A 43 21.31 13.90 6.68
N LYS A 44 22.41 14.67 6.85
CA LYS A 44 22.71 15.80 5.96
C LYS A 44 23.09 15.32 4.56
N LYS A 45 23.82 14.21 4.45
CA LYS A 45 24.16 13.61 3.15
C LYS A 45 22.92 13.06 2.45
N ALA A 46 22.05 12.35 3.18
CA ALA A 46 20.76 11.88 2.65
C ALA A 46 19.86 13.04 2.19
N GLN A 47 19.83 14.15 2.94
CA GLN A 47 19.09 15.36 2.56
C GLN A 47 19.67 16.03 1.31
N SER A 48 21.01 16.11 1.21
CA SER A 48 21.68 16.64 0.01
C SER A 48 21.38 15.78 -1.22
N TYR A 49 21.49 14.46 -1.09
CA TYR A 49 21.09 13.52 -2.14
C TYR A 49 19.64 13.72 -2.56
N TRP A 50 18.71 13.81 -1.60
CA TRP A 50 17.30 14.06 -1.88
C TRP A 50 17.09 15.37 -2.64
N THR A 51 17.81 16.43 -2.27
CA THR A 51 17.72 17.73 -2.95
C THR A 51 18.14 17.62 -4.42
N THR A 52 19.23 16.92 -4.68
CA THR A 52 19.73 16.65 -6.04
C THR A 52 18.73 15.80 -6.84
N LEU A 53 18.24 14.71 -6.26
CA LEU A 53 17.25 13.84 -6.90
C LEU A 53 15.96 14.59 -7.21
N LYS A 54 15.49 15.41 -6.27
CA LYS A 54 14.29 16.24 -6.42
C LYS A 54 14.40 17.18 -7.62
N ASN A 55 15.54 17.85 -7.78
CA ASN A 55 15.77 18.75 -8.91
C ASN A 55 15.78 17.98 -10.23
N ARG A 56 16.47 16.84 -10.28
CA ARG A 56 16.47 15.96 -11.46
C ARG A 56 15.06 15.54 -11.85
N LEU A 57 14.26 15.06 -10.89
CA LEU A 57 12.89 14.62 -11.13
C LEU A 57 12.00 15.75 -11.65
N LYS A 58 12.17 16.97 -11.14
CA LYS A 58 11.46 18.15 -11.67
C LYS A 58 11.83 18.44 -13.13
N HIS A 59 13.12 18.33 -13.49
CA HIS A 59 13.57 18.52 -14.87
C HIS A 59 13.04 17.44 -15.83
N GLU A 60 12.85 16.21 -15.34
CA GLU A 60 12.25 15.10 -16.09
C GLU A 60 10.72 15.20 -16.22
N GLY A 61 10.07 16.20 -15.60
CA GLY A 61 8.62 16.32 -15.55
C GLY A 61 7.94 15.33 -14.59
N ASN A 62 8.68 14.75 -13.64
CA ASN A 62 8.14 13.80 -12.67
C ASN A 62 7.42 14.52 -11.52
N GLU A 63 6.12 14.25 -11.39
CA GLU A 63 5.24 14.89 -10.39
C GLU A 63 5.34 14.31 -8.97
N SER A 64 6.09 13.22 -8.75
CA SER A 64 6.20 12.58 -7.42
C SER A 64 6.74 13.54 -6.36
N VAL A 65 7.59 14.48 -6.78
CA VAL A 65 8.11 15.54 -5.93
C VAL A 65 7.00 16.51 -5.48
N THR A 66 6.06 16.81 -6.37
CA THR A 66 4.92 17.70 -6.10
C THR A 66 3.91 17.04 -5.17
N LYS A 67 3.81 15.71 -5.21
CA LYS A 67 2.98 14.89 -4.30
C LYS A 67 3.57 14.75 -2.90
N CYS A 68 4.80 15.18 -2.65
CA CYS A 68 5.40 15.17 -1.32
C CYS A 68 4.84 16.32 -0.46
N ASP A 69 4.28 15.97 0.69
CA ASP A 69 3.82 16.91 1.70
C ASP A 69 4.97 17.32 2.65
N LYS A 70 4.83 18.46 3.34
CA LYS A 70 5.78 18.89 4.37
C LYS A 70 5.14 18.85 5.75
N LEU A 71 5.36 17.76 6.48
CA LEU A 71 4.80 17.54 7.81
C LEU A 71 5.88 17.60 8.90
N LYS A 72 5.46 17.94 10.12
CA LYS A 72 6.36 17.98 11.28
C LYS A 72 6.58 16.56 11.80
N LEU A 73 7.81 16.06 11.69
CA LEU A 73 8.22 14.78 12.29
C LEU A 73 9.23 15.02 13.42
N GLN A 74 9.21 14.14 14.42
CA GLN A 74 10.17 14.17 15.51
C GLN A 74 11.57 13.80 15.00
N SER A 75 12.59 14.52 15.44
CA SER A 75 14.00 14.27 15.13
C SER A 75 14.70 13.57 16.30
N ALA A 76 15.97 13.18 16.12
CA ALA A 76 16.77 12.48 17.13
C ALA A 76 16.99 13.29 18.42
N ASP A 77 16.94 14.62 18.33
CA ASP A 77 17.02 15.55 19.46
C ASP A 77 15.66 15.76 20.17
N GLY A 78 14.63 15.00 19.78
CA GLY A 78 13.28 15.08 20.35
C GLY A 78 12.44 16.25 19.85
N LYS A 79 13.01 17.18 19.07
CA LYS A 79 12.29 18.33 18.49
C LYS A 79 11.57 17.96 17.20
N PHE A 80 10.55 18.74 16.85
CA PHE A 80 9.76 18.52 15.64
C PHE A 80 10.19 19.46 14.52
N TYR A 81 10.53 18.90 13.36
CA TYR A 81 10.95 19.65 12.19
C TYR A 81 10.09 19.30 10.98
N LYS A 82 9.82 20.30 10.12
CA LYS A 82 9.18 20.05 8.83
C LYS A 82 10.14 19.24 7.95
N THR A 83 9.66 18.12 7.45
CA THR A 83 10.40 17.26 6.52
C THR A 83 9.48 16.82 5.39
N ASP A 84 10.07 16.49 4.24
CA ASP A 84 9.29 15.97 3.13
C ASP A 84 8.83 14.55 3.47
N VAL A 85 7.54 14.33 3.34
CA VAL A 85 6.88 13.06 3.57
C VAL A 85 6.03 12.67 2.38
N ALA A 86 5.84 11.38 2.20
CA ALA A 86 5.06 10.81 1.10
C ALA A 86 4.30 9.58 1.57
N ASP A 87 3.18 9.30 0.91
CA ASP A 87 2.43 8.06 1.08
C ASP A 87 3.16 6.88 0.39
N VAL A 88 2.63 5.67 0.56
CA VAL A 88 3.27 4.45 0.06
C VAL A 88 3.42 4.48 -1.46
N GLU A 89 2.40 4.93 -2.19
CA GLU A 89 2.44 4.99 -3.65
C GLU A 89 3.55 5.93 -4.14
N THR A 90 3.60 7.14 -3.58
CA THR A 90 4.62 8.13 -3.95
C THR A 90 6.03 7.64 -3.57
N ILE A 91 6.18 6.98 -2.42
CA ILE A 91 7.45 6.35 -2.03
C ILE A 91 7.88 5.26 -3.03
N LEU A 92 6.98 4.34 -3.40
CA LEU A 92 7.28 3.29 -4.37
C LEU A 92 7.70 3.89 -5.72
N ARG A 93 7.06 4.99 -6.13
CA ARG A 93 7.44 5.71 -7.35
C ARG A 93 8.80 6.40 -7.25
N LEU A 94 9.13 7.00 -6.10
CA LEU A 94 10.44 7.62 -5.86
C LEU A 94 11.58 6.59 -5.87
N ILE A 95 11.36 5.42 -5.26
CA ILE A 95 12.33 4.32 -5.21
C ILE A 95 12.82 3.94 -6.61
N GLN A 96 11.93 3.95 -7.60
CA GLN A 96 12.28 3.64 -9.00
C GLN A 96 13.38 4.57 -9.55
N SER A 97 13.40 5.82 -9.11
CA SER A 97 14.36 6.84 -9.54
C SER A 97 15.65 6.87 -8.72
N VAL A 98 15.80 6.02 -7.70
CA VAL A 98 17.03 5.90 -6.89
C VAL A 98 17.94 4.83 -7.51
N PRO A 99 19.11 5.17 -8.07
CA PRO A 99 20.11 4.20 -8.54
C PRO A 99 20.87 3.61 -7.34
N SER A 100 20.31 2.58 -6.72
CA SER A 100 20.95 1.86 -5.61
C SER A 100 20.70 0.35 -5.68
N PRO A 101 21.70 -0.48 -5.34
CA PRO A 101 21.50 -1.93 -5.14
C PRO A 101 20.41 -2.25 -4.11
N LYS A 102 20.20 -1.40 -3.09
CA LYS A 102 19.14 -1.57 -2.08
C LYS A 102 17.74 -1.29 -2.62
N ALA A 103 17.64 -0.48 -3.67
CA ALA A 103 16.35 -0.25 -4.33
C ALA A 103 15.97 -1.43 -5.24
N GLU A 104 16.95 -2.15 -5.80
CA GLU A 104 16.75 -3.17 -6.83
C GLU A 104 15.76 -4.28 -6.45
N PRO A 105 15.79 -4.88 -5.23
CA PRO A 105 14.81 -5.88 -4.85
C PRO A 105 13.36 -5.37 -4.91
N ILE A 106 13.15 -4.09 -4.56
CA ILE A 106 11.81 -3.46 -4.61
C ILE A 106 11.41 -3.22 -6.06
N LYS A 107 12.35 -2.80 -6.92
CA LYS A 107 12.08 -2.58 -8.35
C LYS A 107 11.71 -3.88 -9.05
N LEU A 108 12.45 -4.96 -8.80
CA LEU A 108 12.16 -6.30 -9.31
C LEU A 108 10.80 -6.81 -8.81
N TRP A 109 10.48 -6.58 -7.53
CA TRP A 109 9.17 -6.92 -6.99
C TRP A 109 8.04 -6.14 -7.68
N LEU A 110 8.20 -4.83 -7.89
CA LEU A 110 7.24 -3.99 -8.61
C LEU A 110 7.07 -4.43 -10.07
N ALA A 111 8.17 -4.78 -10.75
CA ALA A 111 8.13 -5.31 -12.12
C ALA A 111 7.37 -6.63 -12.18
N LYS A 112 7.62 -7.54 -11.22
CA LYS A 112 6.91 -8.81 -11.11
C LYS A 112 5.42 -8.61 -10.88
N VAL A 113 5.05 -7.77 -9.90
CA VAL A 113 3.63 -7.48 -9.59
C VAL A 113 2.93 -6.82 -10.78
N GLY A 114 3.61 -5.89 -11.47
CA GLY A 114 3.10 -5.27 -12.70
C GLY A 114 2.83 -6.30 -13.80
N TYR A 115 3.77 -7.21 -14.03
CA TYR A 115 3.62 -8.29 -15.00
C TYR A 115 2.49 -9.26 -14.63
N GLU A 116 2.41 -9.69 -13.36
CA GLU A 116 1.31 -10.52 -12.87
C GLU A 116 -0.04 -9.84 -13.08
N ARG A 117 -0.13 -8.53 -12.85
CA ARG A 117 -1.38 -7.78 -13.06
C ARG A 117 -1.79 -7.73 -14.53
N ILE A 118 -0.84 -7.60 -15.47
CA ILE A 118 -1.12 -7.70 -16.91
C ILE A 118 -1.66 -9.10 -17.26
N GLN A 119 -1.03 -10.14 -16.71
CA GLN A 119 -1.50 -11.52 -16.94
C GLN A 119 -2.90 -11.77 -16.39
N GLU A 120 -3.24 -11.16 -15.24
CA GLU A 120 -4.58 -11.25 -14.63
C GLU A 120 -5.67 -10.56 -15.44
N VAL A 121 -5.33 -9.55 -16.26
CA VAL A 121 -6.30 -8.93 -17.18
C VAL A 121 -6.66 -9.89 -18.31
N SER A 122 -5.68 -10.64 -18.83
CA SER A 122 -5.91 -11.64 -19.88
C SER A 122 -6.53 -12.93 -19.34
N ASP A 123 -6.20 -13.29 -18.10
CA ASP A 123 -6.67 -14.51 -17.44
C ASP A 123 -7.01 -14.20 -15.96
N PRO A 124 -8.26 -13.79 -15.68
CA PRO A 124 -8.71 -13.47 -14.32
C PRO A 124 -8.62 -14.63 -13.34
N GLU A 125 -8.58 -15.88 -13.80
CA GLU A 125 -8.45 -17.05 -12.93
C GLU A 125 -7.12 -17.02 -12.13
N LYS A 126 -6.07 -16.41 -12.70
CA LYS A 126 -4.79 -16.20 -12.01
C LYS A 126 -4.95 -15.40 -10.72
N ALA A 127 -5.83 -14.40 -10.70
CA ALA A 127 -6.09 -13.60 -9.50
C ALA A 127 -6.79 -14.43 -8.41
N LEU A 128 -7.72 -15.31 -8.80
CA LEU A 128 -8.39 -16.25 -7.88
C LEU A 128 -7.41 -17.26 -7.31
N ASN A 129 -6.59 -17.87 -8.17
CA ASN A 129 -5.56 -18.83 -7.77
C ASN A 129 -4.50 -18.19 -6.86
N ARG A 130 -4.10 -16.93 -7.12
CA ARG A 130 -3.24 -16.15 -6.23
C ARG A 130 -3.86 -15.96 -4.84
N SER A 131 -5.14 -15.62 -4.78
CA SER A 131 -5.87 -15.45 -3.52
C SER A 131 -5.94 -16.76 -2.73
N ARG A 132 -6.21 -17.88 -3.40
CA ARG A 132 -6.17 -19.24 -2.81
C ARG A 132 -4.80 -19.53 -2.20
N ASN A 133 -3.73 -19.28 -2.95
CA ASN A 133 -2.36 -19.49 -2.48
C ASN A 133 -2.02 -18.65 -1.24
N TYR A 134 -2.50 -17.40 -1.15
CA TYR A 134 -2.32 -16.57 0.04
C TYR A 134 -2.98 -17.18 1.28
N TRP A 135 -4.23 -17.65 1.17
CA TRP A 135 -4.90 -18.30 2.29
C TRP A 135 -4.25 -19.62 2.69
N GLN A 136 -3.78 -20.41 1.72
CA GLN A 136 -3.03 -21.63 2.01
C GLN A 136 -1.75 -21.33 2.80
N ARG A 137 -0.98 -20.31 2.38
CA ARG A 137 0.23 -19.87 3.09
C ARG A 137 -0.05 -19.33 4.50
N MET A 138 -1.24 -18.76 4.71
CA MET A 138 -1.73 -18.37 6.05
C MET A 138 -2.24 -19.56 6.88
N GLY A 139 -2.10 -20.80 6.40
CA GLY A 139 -2.50 -22.01 7.12
C GLY A 139 -4.00 -22.32 7.06
N ARG A 140 -4.75 -21.71 6.13
CA ARG A 140 -6.19 -22.00 5.98
C ARG A 140 -6.39 -23.33 5.26
N SER A 141 -7.38 -24.11 5.70
CA SER A 141 -7.71 -25.40 5.10
C SER A 141 -8.35 -25.23 3.72
N ALA A 142 -8.18 -26.22 2.83
CA ALA A 142 -8.80 -26.21 1.50
C ALA A 142 -10.32 -26.03 1.57
N LYS A 143 -10.99 -26.70 2.52
CA LYS A 143 -12.43 -26.55 2.77
C LYS A 143 -12.80 -25.12 3.13
N TRP A 144 -12.07 -24.47 4.04
CA TRP A 144 -12.31 -23.08 4.43
C TRP A 144 -12.16 -22.13 3.24
N ILE A 145 -11.13 -22.34 2.42
CA ILE A 145 -10.86 -21.50 1.24
C ILE A 145 -11.97 -21.66 0.20
N GLN A 146 -12.38 -22.90 -0.09
CA GLN A 146 -13.47 -23.16 -1.02
C GLN A 146 -14.77 -22.52 -0.55
N GLN A 147 -15.13 -22.67 0.73
CA GLN A 147 -16.29 -21.99 1.31
C GLN A 147 -16.20 -20.47 1.20
N ARG A 148 -15.01 -19.88 1.41
CA ARG A 148 -14.82 -18.43 1.30
C ARG A 148 -15.00 -17.93 -0.12
N MET A 149 -14.50 -18.66 -1.11
CA MET A 149 -14.65 -18.34 -2.53
C MET A 149 -16.11 -18.50 -2.99
N MET A 150 -16.75 -19.64 -2.71
CA MET A 150 -18.16 -19.88 -3.05
C MET A 150 -19.08 -18.86 -2.37
N GLY A 151 -18.78 -18.48 -1.12
CA GLY A 151 -19.57 -17.46 -0.42
C GLY A 151 -19.53 -16.09 -1.10
N GLN A 152 -18.46 -15.74 -1.83
CA GLN A 152 -18.45 -14.53 -2.67
C GLN A 152 -19.36 -14.69 -3.88
N GLU A 153 -19.28 -15.83 -4.57
CA GLU A 153 -20.13 -16.10 -5.74
C GLU A 153 -21.62 -16.13 -5.38
N ILE A 154 -21.99 -16.77 -4.27
CA ILE A 154 -23.38 -16.82 -3.79
C ILE A 154 -23.90 -15.41 -3.47
N ARG A 155 -23.10 -14.57 -2.79
CA ARG A 155 -23.50 -13.18 -2.51
C ARG A 155 -23.66 -12.35 -3.78
N ASN A 156 -22.77 -12.54 -4.77
CA ASN A 156 -22.88 -11.85 -6.04
C ASN A 156 -24.16 -12.26 -6.76
N LYS A 157 -24.43 -13.56 -6.90
CA LYS A 157 -25.67 -14.07 -7.52
C LYS A 157 -26.93 -13.57 -6.81
N LEU A 158 -26.91 -13.51 -5.48
CA LEU A 158 -28.02 -13.00 -4.69
C LEU A 158 -28.23 -11.49 -4.89
N THR A 159 -27.12 -10.74 -5.01
CA THR A 159 -27.15 -9.31 -5.31
C THR A 159 -27.68 -9.05 -6.72
N ASP A 160 -27.19 -9.80 -7.71
CA ASP A 160 -27.65 -9.74 -9.10
C ASP A 160 -29.15 -10.08 -9.18
N TYR A 161 -29.58 -11.14 -8.50
CA TYR A 161 -31.00 -11.51 -8.42
C TYR A 161 -31.86 -10.40 -7.82
N TRP A 162 -31.45 -9.78 -6.72
CA TRP A 162 -32.19 -8.68 -6.11
C TRP A 162 -32.23 -7.44 -7.02
N GLN A 163 -31.13 -7.13 -7.70
CA GLN A 163 -31.07 -6.05 -8.68
C GLN A 163 -32.02 -6.28 -9.87
N ASP A 164 -32.03 -7.50 -10.42
CA ASP A 164 -32.90 -7.89 -11.52
C ASP A 164 -34.39 -7.91 -11.11
N ASN A 165 -34.67 -8.07 -9.83
CA ASN A 165 -36.02 -7.99 -9.24
C ASN A 165 -36.33 -6.60 -8.64
N GLU A 166 -35.63 -5.56 -9.12
CA GLU A 166 -35.86 -4.14 -8.79
C GLU A 166 -35.70 -3.75 -7.31
N VAL A 167 -35.02 -4.57 -6.49
CA VAL A 167 -34.62 -4.20 -5.13
C VAL A 167 -33.49 -3.17 -5.23
N LYS A 168 -33.79 -1.91 -4.87
CA LYS A 168 -32.94 -0.75 -5.19
C LYS A 168 -32.27 -0.14 -3.96
N GLU A 169 -32.75 -0.41 -2.74
CA GLU A 169 -32.24 0.26 -1.54
C GLU A 169 -31.26 -0.60 -0.75
N LYS A 170 -30.13 -0.03 -0.34
CA LYS A 170 -29.08 -0.72 0.44
C LYS A 170 -29.60 -1.35 1.75
N ASP A 171 -30.63 -0.76 2.33
CA ASP A 171 -31.27 -1.28 3.55
C ASP A 171 -32.08 -2.55 3.27
N GLU A 172 -32.67 -2.70 2.08
CA GLU A 172 -33.37 -3.91 1.65
C GLU A 172 -32.39 -5.08 1.47
N TYR A 173 -31.21 -4.85 0.87
CA TYR A 173 -30.15 -5.85 0.79
C TYR A 173 -29.72 -6.35 2.18
N ALA A 174 -29.61 -5.45 3.17
CA ALA A 174 -29.22 -5.78 4.53
C ALA A 174 -30.29 -6.60 5.26
N ILE A 175 -31.56 -6.24 5.11
CA ILE A 175 -32.70 -6.98 5.67
C ILE A 175 -32.77 -8.38 5.07
N LEU A 176 -32.70 -8.50 3.74
CA LEU A 176 -32.78 -9.80 3.05
C LEU A 176 -31.58 -10.69 3.38
N THR A 177 -30.39 -10.11 3.51
CA THR A 177 -29.18 -10.84 3.95
C THR A 177 -29.34 -11.38 5.37
N ASN A 178 -29.92 -10.60 6.29
CA ASN A 178 -30.16 -11.05 7.67
C ASN A 178 -31.18 -12.19 7.74
N ILE A 179 -32.24 -12.15 6.92
CA ILE A 179 -33.26 -13.21 6.87
C ILE A 179 -32.63 -14.53 6.40
N ILE A 180 -31.86 -14.51 5.31
CA ILE A 180 -31.21 -15.70 4.75
C ILE A 180 -30.18 -16.33 5.70
N HIS A 181 -29.62 -15.54 6.62
CA HIS A 181 -28.64 -16.02 7.60
C HIS A 181 -29.25 -16.46 8.94
N GLN A 182 -30.56 -16.26 9.15
CA GLN A 182 -31.28 -16.70 10.37
C GLN A 182 -32.00 -18.04 10.21
N GLU A 183 -32.24 -18.52 8.98
CA GLU A 183 -32.67 -19.90 8.68
C GLU A 183 -31.49 -20.88 8.64
#